data_AF-A5HFS9-F1
#
_entry.id   AF-A5HFS9-F1
#
_cell.length_a   1.000
_cell.length_b   1.000
_cell.length_c   1.000
_cell.angle_alpha   90.00
_cell.angle_beta   90.00
_cell.angle_gamma   90.00
#
_symmetry.space_group_name_H-M   'P 1'
#
loop_
_entity.id
_entity.type
_entity.pdbx_description
1 polymer ?
#
loop_
_entity_poly.entity_id
_entity_poly.type
_entity_poly.pdbx_seq_one_letter_code
_entity_poly.pdbx_strand_id
1 'polypeptide(L)'
;SEAKTNLKALYTAQKSFFSEKDRYSGYSNEIGFAPERGNRYGYIVSELGVAELRTDAVVTVSDTEGIGAISYDSFRFGGTAARPAFAPANF
;
A
#
# COMPACT_ATOMS: atom_id res chain seq x y z
N SER A 1 2.47 -8.51 -15.53
CA SER A 1 3.25 -7.44 -14.88
C SER A 1 2.75 -7.28 -13.46
N GLU A 2 3.66 -7.32 -12.49
CA GLU A 2 3.38 -7.31 -11.04
C GLU A 2 2.57 -6.09 -10.59
N ALA A 3 3.05 -4.87 -10.94
CA ALA A 3 2.37 -3.62 -10.58
C ALA A 3 0.90 -3.59 -11.03
N LYS A 4 0.63 -4.04 -12.26
CA LYS A 4 -0.73 -4.10 -12.81
C LYS A 4 -1.62 -5.06 -12.03
N THR A 5 -1.08 -6.21 -11.60
CA THR A 5 -1.84 -7.18 -10.80
C THR A 5 -2.18 -6.61 -9.42
N ASN A 6 -1.21 -6.01 -8.73
CA ASN A 6 -1.45 -5.43 -7.40
C ASN A 6 -2.38 -4.22 -7.45
N LEU A 7 -2.29 -3.37 -8.48
CA LEU A 7 -3.23 -2.26 -8.66
C LEU A 7 -4.66 -2.74 -8.95
N LYS A 8 -4.81 -3.86 -9.66
CA LYS A 8 -6.14 -4.49 -9.83
C LYS A 8 -6.66 -5.04 -8.49
N ALA A 9 -5.81 -5.67 -7.68
CA ALA A 9 -6.20 -6.14 -6.36
C ALA A 9 -6.64 -4.98 -5.45
N LEU A 10 -5.91 -3.86 -5.45
CA LEU A 10 -6.28 -2.64 -4.74
C LEU A 10 -7.67 -2.11 -5.18
N TYR A 11 -7.92 -2.06 -6.49
CA TYR A 11 -9.23 -1.66 -7.02
C TYR A 11 -10.36 -2.60 -6.56
N THR A 12 -10.15 -3.92 -6.64
CA THR A 12 -11.14 -4.91 -6.18
C THR A 12 -11.42 -4.78 -4.69
N ALA A 13 -10.38 -4.60 -3.87
CA ALA A 13 -10.49 -4.36 -2.44
C ALA A 13 -11.37 -3.14 -2.14
N GLN A 14 -11.11 -2.01 -2.81
CA GLN A 14 -11.93 -0.80 -2.69
C GLN A 14 -13.39 -1.00 -3.11
N LYS A 15 -13.63 -1.73 -4.21
CA LYS A 15 -14.99 -2.02 -4.68
C LYS A 15 -15.76 -2.89 -3.70
N SER A 16 -15.11 -3.90 -3.11
CA SER A 16 -15.69 -4.75 -2.08
C SER A 16 -16.04 -3.94 -0.85
N PHE A 17 -15.09 -3.14 -0.34
CA PHE A 17 -15.29 -2.29 0.81
C PHE A 17 -16.43 -1.28 0.62
N PHE A 18 -16.49 -0.62 -0.55
CA PHE A 18 -17.59 0.28 -0.90
C PHE A 18 -18.95 -0.42 -0.91
N SER A 19 -19.01 -1.66 -1.42
CA SER A 19 -20.25 -2.42 -1.45
C SER A 19 -20.76 -2.78 -0.05
N GLU A 20 -19.87 -2.91 0.94
CA GLU A 20 -20.21 -3.24 2.32
C GLU A 20 -20.47 -1.99 3.19
N LYS A 21 -19.68 -0.92 3.00
CA LYS A 21 -19.66 0.25 3.90
C LYS A 21 -20.24 1.52 3.29
N ASP A 22 -20.63 1.49 2.01
CA ASP A 22 -21.14 2.63 1.24
C ASP A 22 -20.19 3.85 1.24
N ARG A 23 -18.88 3.60 1.41
CA ARG A 23 -17.82 4.62 1.36
C ARG A 23 -16.51 4.01 0.90
N TYR A 24 -15.60 4.83 0.40
CA TYR A 24 -14.21 4.43 0.20
C TYR A 24 -13.40 4.59 1.49
N SER A 25 -12.25 3.94 1.56
CA SER A 25 -11.28 4.13 2.64
C SER A 25 -9.91 4.51 2.09
N GLY A 26 -9.19 5.36 2.82
CA GLY A 26 -7.80 5.70 2.52
C GLY A 26 -6.79 4.71 3.07
N TYR A 27 -7.22 3.66 3.77
CA TYR A 27 -6.34 2.80 4.55
C TYR A 27 -6.33 1.36 4.04
N SER A 28 -5.15 0.82 3.76
CA SER A 28 -4.98 -0.51 3.17
C SER A 28 -5.42 -1.64 4.10
N ASN A 29 -5.22 -1.49 5.41
CA ASN A 29 -5.70 -2.40 6.44
C ASN A 29 -7.23 -2.42 6.57
N GLU A 30 -7.93 -1.31 6.31
CA GLU A 30 -9.40 -1.30 6.33
C GLU A 30 -10.01 -2.03 5.13
N ILE A 31 -9.40 -1.89 3.95
CA ILE A 31 -9.91 -2.49 2.71
C ILE A 31 -9.38 -3.91 2.46
N GLY A 32 -8.49 -4.42 3.31
CA GLY A 32 -7.86 -5.73 3.15
C GLY A 32 -6.86 -5.80 1.99
N PHE A 33 -6.24 -4.68 1.60
CA PHE A 33 -5.21 -4.66 0.57
C PHE A 33 -3.82 -4.84 1.20
N ALA A 34 -3.18 -5.97 0.89
CA ALA A 34 -1.80 -6.25 1.26
C ALA A 34 -1.09 -6.96 0.10
N PRO A 35 -0.20 -6.28 -0.65
CA PRO A 35 0.59 -6.94 -1.69
C PRO A 35 1.57 -7.91 -1.04
N GLU A 36 1.84 -9.02 -1.72
CA GLU A 36 2.78 -10.04 -1.25
C GLU A 36 4.18 -9.47 -0.98
N ARG A 37 4.93 -10.15 -0.10
CA ARG A 37 6.33 -9.84 0.16
C ARG A 37 7.17 -9.98 -1.12
N GLY A 38 8.20 -9.16 -1.21
CA GLY A 38 9.03 -9.06 -2.41
C GLY A 38 8.40 -8.22 -3.51
N ASN A 39 7.50 -7.28 -3.17
CA ASN A 39 6.96 -6.32 -4.12
C ASN A 39 8.03 -5.32 -4.59
N ARG A 40 8.18 -5.16 -5.90
CA ARG A 40 9.14 -4.24 -6.53
C ARG A 40 8.69 -2.78 -6.53
N TYR A 41 7.39 -2.55 -6.32
CA TYR A 41 6.77 -1.23 -6.41
C TYR A 41 6.12 -0.86 -5.07
N GLY A 42 6.15 0.43 -4.73
CA GLY A 42 5.33 0.98 -3.65
C GLY A 42 3.92 1.32 -4.15
N TYR A 43 2.95 1.30 -3.23
CA TYR A 43 1.54 1.57 -3.52
C TYR A 43 1.03 2.66 -2.59
N ILE A 44 0.38 3.66 -3.16
CA ILE A 44 -0.24 4.77 -2.42
C ILE A 44 -1.75 4.53 -2.43
N VAL A 45 -2.35 4.42 -1.25
CA VAL A 45 -3.81 4.34 -1.06
C VAL A 45 -4.35 5.72 -0.65
N SER A 46 -3.60 6.45 0.16
CA SER A 46 -3.90 7.81 0.60
C SER A 46 -2.63 8.60 0.97
N GLU A 47 -2.74 9.92 0.94
CA GLU A 47 -1.75 10.85 1.51
C GLU A 47 -1.88 10.98 3.04
N LEU A 48 -2.95 10.44 3.63
CA LEU A 48 -3.14 10.32 5.08
C LEU A 48 -2.59 8.99 5.61
N GLY A 49 -2.54 8.82 6.93
CA GLY A 49 -2.11 7.57 7.56
C GLY A 49 -0.60 7.32 7.53
N VAL A 50 -0.18 6.22 8.14
CA VAL A 50 1.22 5.79 8.18
C VAL A 50 1.61 5.03 6.92
N ALA A 51 2.90 5.04 6.60
CA ALA A 51 3.46 4.20 5.55
C ALA A 51 3.97 2.89 6.17
N GLU A 52 3.52 1.76 5.66
CA GLU A 52 4.12 0.47 5.96
C GLU A 52 5.44 0.36 5.19
N LEU A 53 6.56 0.50 5.92
CA LEU A 53 7.90 0.33 5.36
C LEU A 53 8.29 -1.15 5.40
N ARG A 54 8.71 -1.68 4.25
CA ARG A 54 9.14 -3.07 4.10
C ARG A 54 10.66 -3.20 4.18
N THR A 55 11.18 -2.82 5.33
CA THR A 55 12.62 -2.79 5.65
C THR A 55 13.14 -4.08 6.27
N ASP A 56 12.26 -4.88 6.87
CA ASP A 56 12.64 -6.04 7.66
C ASP A 56 12.06 -7.36 7.14
N ALA A 57 12.61 -8.47 7.62
CA ALA A 57 12.18 -9.82 7.26
C ALA A 57 10.71 -10.07 7.65
N VAL A 58 10.26 -9.45 8.73
CA VAL A 58 8.88 -9.51 9.22
C VAL A 58 8.24 -8.13 9.05
N VAL A 59 7.02 -8.10 8.55
CA VAL A 59 6.27 -6.85 8.48
C VAL A 59 5.75 -6.53 9.87
N THR A 60 6.32 -5.53 10.53
CA THR A 60 5.76 -4.93 11.74
C THR A 60 4.80 -3.83 11.33
N VAL A 61 3.56 -4.21 11.06
CA VAL A 61 2.49 -3.25 10.83
C VAL A 61 1.98 -2.75 12.18
N SER A 62 1.80 -1.44 12.33
CA SER A 62 1.03 -0.91 13.46
C SER A 62 -0.46 -1.08 13.14
N ASP A 63 -1.06 -2.17 13.61
CA ASP A 63 -2.50 -2.46 13.40
C ASP A 63 -3.43 -1.42 14.03
N THR A 64 -2.87 -0.51 14.85
CA THR A 64 -3.58 0.56 15.55
C THR A 64 -3.78 1.81 14.69
N GLU A 65 -3.02 1.98 13.61
CA GLU A 65 -3.07 3.16 12.74
C GLU A 65 -3.49 2.80 11.31
N GLY A 66 -4.15 3.74 10.62
CA GLY A 66 -4.54 3.55 9.21
C GLY A 66 -3.32 3.58 8.28
N ILE A 67 -3.17 2.58 7.42
CA ILE A 67 -2.02 2.46 6.50
C ILE A 67 -2.35 3.14 5.17
N GLY A 68 -1.80 4.33 4.94
CA GLY A 68 -2.03 5.08 3.70
C GLY A 68 -1.15 4.66 2.53
N ALA A 69 -0.04 4.00 2.79
CA ALA A 69 0.89 3.60 1.75
C ALA A 69 1.71 2.37 2.18
N ILE A 70 2.18 1.62 1.19
CA ILE A 70 3.05 0.46 1.38
C ILE A 70 4.28 0.67 0.51
N SER A 71 5.48 0.64 1.09
CA SER A 71 6.73 0.82 0.33
C SER A 71 7.03 -0.39 -0.56
N TYR A 72 7.98 -0.24 -1.48
CA TYR A 72 8.63 -1.40 -2.10
C TYR A 72 9.40 -2.20 -1.02
N ASP A 73 9.65 -3.49 -1.28
CA ASP A 73 10.35 -4.38 -0.36
C ASP A 73 11.87 -4.13 -0.39
N SER A 74 12.33 -3.12 0.37
CA SER A 74 13.76 -2.79 0.47
C SER A 74 14.54 -3.87 1.22
N PHE A 75 13.89 -4.68 2.07
CA PHE A 75 14.52 -5.85 2.68
C PHE A 75 15.00 -6.84 1.61
N ARG A 76 14.16 -7.12 0.60
CA ARG A 76 14.50 -8.03 -0.50
C ARG A 76 15.40 -7.39 -1.56
N PHE A 77 15.13 -6.15 -1.94
CA PHE A 77 15.77 -5.52 -3.10
C PHE A 77 16.91 -4.55 -2.75
N GLY A 78 17.17 -4.32 -1.47
CA GLY A 78 18.12 -3.32 -0.99
C GLY A 78 17.62 -1.89 -1.17
N GLY A 79 18.38 -0.93 -0.63
CA GLY A 79 18.05 0.49 -0.66
C GLY A 79 17.32 0.97 0.58
N THR A 80 16.87 2.23 0.55
CA THR A 80 16.12 2.86 1.64
C THR A 80 14.64 2.89 1.27
N ALA A 81 13.81 2.15 2.01
CA ALA A 81 12.37 2.31 1.91
C ALA A 81 11.95 3.65 2.51
N ALA A 82 11.13 4.38 1.78
CA ALA A 82 10.47 5.58 2.23
C ALA A 82 9.00 5.51 1.82
N ARG A 83 8.19 6.42 2.35
CA ARG A 83 6.82 6.60 1.87
C ARG A 83 6.84 6.87 0.36
N PRO A 84 6.12 6.08 -0.46
CA PRO A 84 5.98 6.41 -1.87
C PRO A 84 5.23 7.74 -2.02
N ALA A 85 5.78 8.62 -2.85
CA ALA A 85 5.19 9.93 -3.14
C ALA A 85 4.69 9.96 -4.59
N PHE A 86 3.62 10.70 -4.83
CA PHE A 86 3.32 11.12 -6.20
C PHE A 86 4.48 12.00 -6.67
N ALA A 87 5.01 11.72 -7.87
CA ALA A 87 5.94 12.63 -8.53
C ALA A 87 5.12 13.49 -9.50
N PRO A 88 4.65 14.68 -9.09
CA PRO A 88 3.89 15.56 -9.96
C PRO A 88 4.84 16.21 -10.96
N ALA A 89 5.24 15.47 -11.98
CA ALA A 89 6.04 16.04 -13.07
C ALA A 89 5.17 16.81 -14.07
N ASN A 90 3.86 16.53 -14.13
CA ASN A 90 2.94 17.13 -15.08
C ASN A 90 1.54 17.23 -14.46
N PHE A 91 1.20 18.39 -13.89
CA PHE A 91 -0.19 18.82 -13.73
C PHE A 91 -0.47 19.89 -14.78
#